data_AF-A0A498IPA2-F1
#
_entry.id   AF-A0A498IPA2-F1
#
_cell.length_a   1.000
_cell.length_b   1.000
_cell.length_c   1.000
_cell.angle_alpha   90.00
_cell.angle_beta   90.00
_cell.angle_gamma   90.00
#
_symmetry.space_group_name_H-M   'P 1'
#
loop_
_entity.id
_entity.type
_entity.pdbx_description
1 polymer ?
#
loop_
_entity_poly.entity_id
_entity_poly.type
_entity_poly.pdbx_seq_one_letter_code
_entity_poly.pdbx_strand_id
1 'polypeptide(L)'
;MYIKYCIVALKRTIPSIADGLKPGQRKILFCALKNKLIGITKLETFSKSVDHHSSSNVASIIMGMTRNYVGSNNGNYGTRGQGGEDQSAPRYLHIELSRITRLIFLDNESSDERGKEEVKIGRYFPIIPMVLVNGCEGIGVGWSTNVPNYHPIHIIKNMMHLIAYEGNMEKLPVEMCPWYKGFRGRIEGSQSGDRDYTSYGCIQESNGMLKITELPIHKWTDKYLKFLNSVAEHNAEAKDPFIKGYKKYGDDTSPIDIRVKLSGKQLREAEQEGLEKKFKLGKKIKTSNMVLFDEDGRLKLYILQEFYKYGIDKYKSRLTNLQKKHADKALKARTELHFVKRYRQGNIILSKDNMQKKDDLVKYIKHQGFEANPEYLASLKLVSLTEESEKALEKELEKAEEELKKVKNKAAATSWLEDLQVLENELLKDKLFQLTA
;
A
#
# COMPACT_ATOMS: atom_id res chain seq x y z
N MET A 1 -0.58 -17.49 30.64
CA MET A 1 -0.02 -17.90 29.34
C MET A 1 -1.02 -17.69 28.20
N TYR A 2 -2.26 -18.15 28.33
CA TYR A 2 -3.32 -18.00 27.30
C TYR A 2 -3.60 -16.55 26.87
N ILE A 3 -3.72 -15.60 27.80
CA ILE A 3 -3.94 -14.17 27.45
C ILE A 3 -2.81 -13.62 26.58
N LYS A 4 -1.55 -13.97 26.86
CA LYS A 4 -0.40 -13.56 26.04
C LYS A 4 -0.52 -14.13 24.62
N TYR A 5 -0.92 -15.39 24.49
CA TYR A 5 -1.22 -16.00 23.19
C TYR A 5 -2.33 -15.26 22.45
N CYS A 6 -3.45 -14.95 23.11
CA CYS A 6 -4.57 -14.21 22.51
C CYS A 6 -4.14 -12.83 22.01
N ILE A 7 -3.33 -12.09 22.78
CA ILE A 7 -2.81 -10.78 22.38
C ILE A 7 -1.89 -10.91 21.15
N VAL A 8 -1.00 -11.91 21.13
CA VAL A 8 -0.11 -12.13 19.98
C VAL A 8 -0.90 -12.55 18.74
N ALA A 9 -1.90 -13.41 18.89
CA ALA A 9 -2.79 -13.82 17.80
C ALA A 9 -3.54 -12.61 17.23
N LEU A 10 -4.11 -11.78 18.10
CA LEU A 10 -4.83 -10.57 17.71
C LEU A 10 -3.94 -9.57 16.96
N LYS A 11 -2.71 -9.33 17.45
CA LYS A 11 -1.71 -8.47 16.79
C LYS A 11 -1.29 -8.98 15.40
N ARG A 12 -1.44 -10.27 15.13
CA ARG A 12 -1.15 -10.87 13.81
C ARG A 12 -2.34 -10.79 12.85
N THR A 13 -3.58 -10.67 13.35
CA THR A 13 -4.79 -10.75 12.53
C THR A 13 -5.41 -9.39 12.21
N ILE A 14 -5.34 -8.42 13.12
CA ILE A 14 -5.86 -7.06 12.92
C ILE A 14 -4.73 -6.14 12.41
N PRO A 15 -4.94 -5.37 11.33
CA PRO A 15 -3.94 -4.46 10.81
C PRO A 15 -3.81 -3.18 11.65
N SER A 16 -2.79 -2.38 11.35
CA SER A 16 -2.60 -1.08 12.00
C SER A 16 -3.27 0.03 11.20
N ILE A 17 -3.72 1.06 11.92
CA ILE A 17 -4.20 2.31 11.33
C ILE A 17 -3.13 3.04 10.51
N ALA A 18 -1.86 2.89 10.89
CA ALA A 18 -0.75 3.61 10.30
C ALA A 18 -0.53 3.24 8.83
N ASP A 19 -0.55 1.94 8.50
CA ASP A 19 -0.22 1.45 7.15
C ASP A 19 -1.26 0.50 6.57
N GLY A 20 -2.26 0.08 7.33
CA GLY A 20 -3.22 -0.93 6.91
C GLY A 20 -2.66 -2.35 6.81
N LEU A 21 -1.43 -2.59 7.30
CA LEU A 21 -0.75 -3.87 7.14
C LEU A 21 -0.75 -4.68 8.44
N LYS A 22 -0.85 -6.01 8.30
CA LYS A 22 -0.54 -6.97 9.34
C LYS A 22 0.98 -7.15 9.44
N PRO A 23 1.53 -7.64 10.58
CA PRO A 23 2.98 -7.81 10.74
C PRO A 23 3.67 -8.59 9.63
N GLY A 24 3.07 -9.69 9.15
CA GLY A 24 3.63 -10.47 8.04
C GLY A 24 3.71 -9.70 6.72
N GLN A 25 2.65 -8.95 6.38
CA GLN A 25 2.61 -8.09 5.19
C GLN A 25 3.66 -6.96 5.28
N ARG A 26 3.82 -6.38 6.47
CA ARG A 26 4.82 -5.34 6.74
C ARG A 26 6.25 -5.86 6.58
N LYS A 27 6.53 -7.07 7.07
CA LYS A 27 7.83 -7.74 6.88
C LYS A 27 8.16 -7.94 5.40
N ILE A 28 7.19 -8.40 4.62
CA ILE A 28 7.33 -8.58 3.18
C ILE A 28 7.61 -7.26 2.47
N LEU A 29 6.82 -6.22 2.76
CA LEU A 29 7.00 -4.91 2.14
C LEU A 29 8.37 -4.31 2.50
N PHE A 30 8.82 -4.47 3.75
CA PHE A 30 10.14 -4.05 4.17
C PHE A 30 11.27 -4.73 3.42
N CYS A 31 11.22 -6.06 3.28
CA CYS A 31 12.22 -6.76 2.48
C CYS A 31 12.18 -6.31 1.01
N ALA A 32 10.99 -6.06 0.44
CA ALA A 32 10.86 -5.60 -0.94
C ALA A 32 11.47 -4.19 -1.14
N LEU A 33 11.22 -3.25 -0.22
CA LEU A 33 11.75 -1.89 -0.29
C LEU A 33 13.25 -1.84 0.02
N LYS A 34 13.71 -2.52 1.07
CA LYS A 34 15.12 -2.54 1.52
C LYS A 34 16.04 -3.25 0.54
N ASN A 35 15.65 -4.43 0.06
CA ASN A 35 16.41 -5.16 -0.95
C ASN A 35 16.15 -4.64 -2.37
N LYS A 36 15.41 -3.53 -2.48
CA LYS A 36 15.04 -2.83 -3.70
C LYS A 36 14.41 -3.72 -4.77
N LEU A 37 13.77 -4.85 -4.43
CA LEU A 37 13.29 -5.91 -5.34
C LEU A 37 13.27 -5.44 -6.80
N ILE A 38 14.39 -5.66 -7.48
CA ILE A 38 14.69 -5.00 -8.75
C ILE A 38 14.14 -5.89 -9.85
N GLY A 39 13.06 -5.43 -10.48
CA GLY A 39 12.41 -6.14 -11.57
C GLY A 39 11.71 -7.43 -11.13
N ILE A 40 11.50 -8.31 -12.11
CA ILE A 40 10.70 -9.51 -11.99
C ILE A 40 11.51 -10.61 -11.29
N THR A 41 11.00 -11.10 -10.15
CA THR A 41 11.66 -12.13 -9.31
C THR A 41 10.73 -13.31 -9.10
N LYS A 42 11.26 -14.54 -9.03
CA LYS A 42 10.48 -15.73 -8.66
C LYS A 42 9.93 -15.60 -7.23
N LEU A 43 8.65 -15.87 -7.06
CA LEU A 43 7.95 -15.76 -5.78
C LEU A 43 8.60 -16.64 -4.70
N GLU A 44 8.93 -17.89 -5.04
CA GLU A 44 9.57 -18.81 -4.09
C GLU A 44 10.94 -18.30 -3.61
N THR A 45 11.76 -17.78 -4.53
CA THR A 45 13.08 -17.23 -4.21
C THR A 45 12.97 -16.03 -3.28
N PHE A 46 12.07 -15.10 -3.58
CA PHE A 46 11.86 -13.94 -2.73
C PHE A 46 11.31 -14.34 -1.35
N SER A 47 10.35 -15.28 -1.31
CA SER A 47 9.76 -15.75 -0.05
C SER A 47 10.81 -16.36 0.89
N LYS A 48 11.73 -17.16 0.35
CA LYS A 48 12.88 -17.70 1.09
C LYS A 48 13.80 -16.59 1.62
N SER A 49 14.01 -15.51 0.86
CA SER A 49 14.83 -14.38 1.31
C SER A 49 14.22 -13.56 2.45
N VAL A 50 12.88 -13.55 2.57
CA VAL A 50 12.16 -12.88 3.66
C VAL A 50 12.19 -13.72 4.93
N ASP A 51 11.93 -15.02 4.79
CA ASP A 51 11.92 -15.97 5.89
C ASP A 51 12.16 -17.40 5.39
N HIS A 52 13.34 -17.95 5.67
CA HIS A 52 13.70 -19.29 5.21
C HIS A 52 12.80 -20.38 5.81
N HIS A 53 12.45 -20.28 7.10
CA HIS A 53 11.72 -21.31 7.84
C HIS A 53 10.22 -21.29 7.57
N SER A 54 9.65 -20.13 7.22
CA SER A 54 8.23 -19.96 6.94
C SER A 54 7.93 -19.50 5.51
N SER A 55 8.82 -19.82 4.56
CA SER A 55 8.73 -19.38 3.17
C SER A 55 7.39 -19.72 2.47
N SER A 56 6.74 -20.83 2.83
CA SER A 56 5.41 -21.18 2.31
C SER A 56 4.31 -20.22 2.78
N ASN A 57 4.32 -19.85 4.06
CA ASN A 57 3.41 -18.87 4.64
C ASN A 57 3.66 -17.47 4.06
N VAL A 58 4.94 -17.09 3.91
CA VAL A 58 5.32 -15.84 3.25
C VAL A 58 4.80 -15.79 1.81
N ALA A 59 4.97 -16.86 1.03
CA ALA A 59 4.46 -16.95 -0.33
C ALA A 59 2.94 -16.77 -0.39
N SER A 60 2.21 -17.38 0.54
CA SER A 60 0.75 -17.22 0.66
C SER A 60 0.34 -15.76 0.94
N ILE A 61 1.05 -15.08 1.84
CA ILE A 61 0.80 -13.66 2.13
C ILE A 61 1.09 -12.80 0.90
N ILE A 62 2.20 -13.03 0.19
CA ILE A 62 2.54 -12.30 -1.04
C ILE A 62 1.49 -12.53 -2.12
N MET A 63 1.03 -13.77 -2.30
CA MET A 63 -0.09 -14.08 -3.20
C MET A 63 -1.32 -13.24 -2.84
N GLY A 64 -1.67 -13.13 -1.57
CA GLY A 64 -2.74 -12.23 -1.10
C GLY A 64 -2.50 -10.75 -1.41
N MET A 65 -1.27 -10.26 -1.22
CA MET A 65 -0.88 -8.86 -1.49
C MET A 65 -0.83 -8.53 -3.00
N THR A 66 -0.67 -9.53 -3.86
CA THR A 66 -0.53 -9.35 -5.32
C THR A 66 -1.83 -9.60 -6.08
N ARG A 67 -2.87 -10.15 -5.42
CA ARG A 67 -4.21 -10.31 -6.00
C ARG A 67 -4.74 -8.97 -6.49
N ASN A 68 -5.25 -8.97 -7.70
CA ASN A 68 -5.77 -7.78 -8.35
C ASN A 68 -7.08 -8.06 -9.11
N TYR A 69 -7.87 -9.09 -8.76
CA TYR A 69 -9.17 -9.30 -9.41
C TYR A 69 -10.26 -8.48 -8.70
N VAL A 70 -11.41 -8.26 -9.36
CA VAL A 70 -12.53 -7.49 -8.81
C VAL A 70 -12.98 -8.05 -7.45
N GLY A 71 -12.92 -7.22 -6.41
CA GLY A 71 -13.23 -7.60 -5.03
C GLY A 71 -12.03 -8.03 -4.16
N SER A 72 -10.80 -8.00 -4.69
CA SER A 72 -9.56 -8.15 -3.91
C SER A 72 -8.94 -6.79 -3.58
N ASN A 73 -7.62 -6.61 -3.78
CA ASN A 73 -7.02 -5.28 -3.76
C ASN A 73 -7.56 -4.46 -4.96
N ASN A 74 -7.48 -3.13 -4.91
CA ASN A 74 -7.95 -2.26 -6.00
C ASN A 74 -7.07 -2.37 -7.27
N GLY A 75 -7.23 -3.48 -7.99
CA GLY A 75 -6.57 -3.87 -9.24
C GLY A 75 -7.54 -4.55 -10.22
N ASN A 76 -7.06 -4.94 -11.41
CA ASN A 76 -7.90 -5.51 -12.48
C ASN A 76 -7.39 -6.80 -13.20
N TYR A 77 -6.52 -7.61 -12.58
CA TYR A 77 -5.99 -8.85 -13.18
C TYR A 77 -6.20 -10.09 -12.28
N GLY A 78 -6.07 -11.29 -12.85
CA GLY A 78 -6.32 -12.55 -12.13
C GLY A 78 -7.78 -12.99 -12.14
N THR A 79 -8.07 -14.13 -11.53
CA THR A 79 -9.33 -14.85 -11.67
C THR A 79 -10.25 -14.66 -10.46
N ARG A 80 -11.54 -14.48 -10.75
CA ARG A 80 -12.61 -14.40 -9.73
C ARG A 80 -13.36 -15.72 -9.55
N GLY A 81 -12.94 -16.78 -10.25
CA GLY A 81 -13.58 -18.09 -10.25
C GLY A 81 -13.78 -18.64 -8.85
N GLN A 82 -12.68 -18.69 -8.09
CA GLN A 82 -12.63 -19.20 -6.71
C GLN A 82 -12.17 -18.17 -5.68
N GLY A 83 -12.12 -16.89 -6.05
CA GLY A 83 -11.62 -15.85 -5.15
C GLY A 83 -10.12 -15.99 -4.87
N GLY A 84 -9.34 -16.45 -5.84
CA GLY A 84 -7.88 -16.58 -5.73
C GLY A 84 -7.40 -17.81 -4.97
N GLU A 85 -8.26 -18.81 -4.76
CA GLU A 85 -7.86 -20.17 -4.37
C GLU A 85 -7.33 -20.99 -5.55
N ASP A 86 -7.62 -20.53 -6.77
CA ASP A 86 -7.26 -21.10 -8.07
C ASP A 86 -5.87 -20.64 -8.58
N GLN A 87 -5.03 -20.10 -7.70
CA GLN A 87 -3.69 -19.63 -8.07
C GLN A 87 -2.69 -20.78 -8.28
N SER A 88 -1.77 -20.61 -9.23
CA SER A 88 -0.68 -21.56 -9.46
C SER A 88 0.26 -21.65 -8.25
N ALA A 89 0.93 -22.80 -8.11
CA ALA A 89 1.89 -23.00 -7.04
C ALA A 89 3.01 -21.92 -7.06
N PRO A 90 3.50 -21.44 -5.90
CA PRO A 90 4.44 -20.33 -5.82
C PRO A 90 5.71 -20.45 -6.68
N ARG A 91 6.17 -21.67 -6.94
CA ARG A 91 7.34 -21.97 -7.79
C ARG A 91 7.20 -21.54 -9.25
N TYR A 92 5.97 -21.37 -9.75
CA TYR A 92 5.68 -20.94 -11.11
C TYR A 92 5.36 -19.44 -11.22
N LEU A 93 5.23 -18.76 -10.08
CA LEU A 93 4.83 -17.36 -10.02
C LEU A 93 6.04 -16.44 -9.97
N HIS A 94 5.90 -15.28 -10.59
CA HIS A 94 6.85 -14.18 -10.50
C HIS A 94 6.15 -12.95 -9.95
N ILE A 95 6.91 -12.11 -9.26
CA ILE A 95 6.44 -10.89 -8.61
C ILE A 95 7.38 -9.73 -8.95
N GLU A 96 6.82 -8.53 -8.92
CA GLU A 96 7.55 -7.28 -9.05
C GLU A 96 6.91 -6.25 -8.12
N LEU A 97 7.72 -5.31 -7.62
CA LEU A 97 7.22 -4.20 -6.84
C LEU A 97 6.51 -3.20 -7.76
N SER A 98 5.22 -2.97 -7.54
CA SER A 98 4.47 -1.96 -8.30
C SER A 98 5.14 -0.59 -8.20
N ARG A 99 5.22 0.12 -9.33
CA ARG A 99 5.83 1.46 -9.42
C ARG A 99 5.19 2.45 -8.44
N ILE A 100 3.86 2.36 -8.27
CA ILE A 100 3.11 3.25 -7.38
C ILE A 100 3.47 3.05 -5.90
N THR A 101 3.99 1.88 -5.52
CA THR A 101 4.37 1.60 -4.12
C THR A 101 5.40 2.61 -3.61
N ARG A 102 6.32 3.07 -4.47
CA ARG A 102 7.33 4.07 -4.08
C ARG A 102 6.79 5.49 -3.98
N LEU A 103 5.64 5.77 -4.60
CA LEU A 103 4.92 7.04 -4.42
C LEU A 103 4.07 7.02 -3.15
N ILE A 104 3.61 5.84 -2.74
CA ILE A 104 2.79 5.69 -1.54
C ILE A 104 3.67 5.64 -0.29
N PHE A 105 4.74 4.85 -0.32
CA PHE A 105 5.66 4.61 0.79
C PHE A 105 6.97 5.36 0.53
N LEU A 106 7.00 6.64 0.89
CA LEU A 106 8.09 7.55 0.51
C LEU A 106 9.34 7.42 1.38
N ASP A 107 9.22 6.88 2.60
CA ASP A 107 10.36 6.67 3.51
C ASP A 107 10.76 5.20 3.49
N ASN A 108 12.04 4.94 3.17
CA ASN A 108 12.64 3.60 3.29
C ASN A 108 13.02 3.25 4.74
N GLU A 109 12.83 4.19 5.68
CA GLU A 109 13.18 4.01 7.08
C GLU A 109 11.93 3.65 7.86
N SER A 110 11.62 2.35 7.93
CA SER A 110 10.88 1.87 9.10
C SER A 110 11.67 2.29 10.32
N SER A 111 11.04 2.86 11.34
CA SER A 111 11.71 3.16 12.61
C SER A 111 12.36 1.86 13.13
N ASP A 112 13.68 1.79 13.01
CA ASP A 112 14.51 0.65 13.41
C ASP A 112 14.48 0.56 14.94
N GLU A 113 13.54 -0.18 15.54
CA GLU A 113 13.70 -0.61 16.93
C GLU A 113 14.65 -1.82 16.94
N ARG A 114 15.95 -1.54 17.04
CA ARG A 114 16.97 -2.59 17.17
C ARG A 114 16.91 -3.23 18.56
N GLY A 115 16.28 -4.40 18.64
CA GLY A 115 16.49 -5.39 19.71
C GLY A 115 17.20 -6.62 19.13
N LYS A 116 18.08 -7.25 19.92
CA LYS A 116 18.77 -8.49 19.51
C LYS A 116 17.71 -9.60 19.29
N GLU A 117 17.81 -10.25 18.13
CA GLU A 117 17.11 -11.47 17.66
C GLU A 117 15.78 -11.35 16.87
N GLU A 118 15.04 -10.25 16.94
CA GLU A 118 13.95 -9.98 15.97
C GLU A 118 14.02 -8.52 15.53
N VAL A 119 14.19 -8.26 14.23
CA VAL A 119 14.01 -6.91 13.68
C VAL A 119 12.55 -6.53 13.93
N LYS A 120 12.29 -5.70 14.94
CA LYS A 120 11.01 -5.03 15.08
C LYS A 120 10.89 -4.05 13.92
N ILE A 121 10.24 -4.50 12.86
CA ILE A 121 9.95 -3.66 11.71
C ILE A 121 8.90 -2.65 12.18
N GLY A 122 9.33 -1.40 12.36
CA GLY A 122 8.45 -0.27 12.65
C GLY A 122 7.36 -0.14 11.60
N ARG A 123 6.26 0.52 11.96
CA ARG A 123 5.14 0.76 11.03
C ARG A 123 5.60 1.67 9.89
N TYR A 124 5.06 1.43 8.69
CA TYR A 124 5.22 2.39 7.61
C TYR A 124 4.26 3.56 7.80
N PHE A 125 4.58 4.67 7.16
CA PHE A 125 3.64 5.74 6.96
C PHE A 125 3.42 5.96 5.46
N PRO A 126 2.38 5.33 4.86
CA PRO A 126 1.95 5.66 3.51
C PRO A 126 1.38 7.07 3.48
N ILE A 127 1.40 7.74 2.32
CA ILE A 127 0.85 9.09 2.19
C ILE A 127 -0.69 9.14 2.17
N ILE A 128 -1.34 8.00 1.98
CA ILE A 128 -2.80 7.82 2.06
C ILE A 128 -3.13 6.59 2.91
N PRO A 129 -4.32 6.52 3.53
CA PRO A 129 -4.70 5.38 4.35
C PRO A 129 -4.95 4.12 3.51
N MET A 130 -3.91 3.31 3.34
CA MET A 130 -3.96 2.10 2.52
C MET A 130 -4.98 1.06 2.98
N VAL A 131 -5.37 1.09 4.26
CA VAL A 131 -6.45 0.25 4.78
C VAL A 131 -7.80 0.53 4.12
N LEU A 132 -8.07 1.78 3.73
CA LEU A 132 -9.27 2.13 2.98
C LEU A 132 -9.12 1.80 1.49
N VAL A 133 -7.91 1.86 0.96
CA VAL A 133 -7.64 1.57 -0.47
C VAL A 133 -7.87 0.09 -0.78
N ASN A 134 -7.27 -0.81 0.00
CA ASN A 134 -7.32 -2.24 -0.27
C ASN A 134 -8.29 -3.01 0.63
N GLY A 135 -8.96 -2.32 1.56
CA GLY A 135 -9.73 -2.95 2.60
C GLY A 135 -8.88 -3.81 3.52
N CYS A 136 -9.53 -4.47 4.48
CA CYS A 136 -8.94 -5.55 5.23
C CYS A 136 -10.00 -6.42 5.89
N GLU A 137 -9.69 -7.71 6.02
CA GLU A 137 -10.46 -8.63 6.84
C GLU A 137 -9.53 -9.31 7.86
N GLY A 138 -10.00 -9.45 9.10
CA GLY A 138 -9.25 -10.12 10.15
C GLY A 138 -10.17 -10.59 11.26
N ILE A 139 -10.03 -11.85 11.66
CA ILE A 139 -10.74 -12.43 12.80
C ILE A 139 -9.68 -12.79 13.84
N GLY A 140 -9.76 -12.17 15.01
CA GLY A 140 -8.93 -12.46 16.17
C GLY A 140 -9.75 -12.98 17.34
N VAL A 141 -9.08 -13.22 18.46
CA VAL A 141 -9.76 -13.61 19.70
C VAL A 141 -10.50 -12.39 20.25
N GLY A 142 -11.83 -12.44 20.30
CA GLY A 142 -12.69 -11.40 20.88
C GLY A 142 -12.99 -10.20 19.96
N TRP A 143 -12.24 -10.01 18.88
CA TRP A 143 -12.44 -8.92 17.91
C TRP A 143 -12.35 -9.40 16.47
N SER A 144 -13.00 -8.67 15.59
CA SER A 144 -12.83 -8.80 14.15
C SER A 144 -12.74 -7.42 13.52
N THR A 145 -12.28 -7.37 12.28
CA THR A 145 -12.26 -6.17 11.47
C THR A 145 -12.67 -6.52 10.05
N ASN A 146 -13.51 -5.68 9.46
CA ASN A 146 -13.91 -5.73 8.08
C ASN A 146 -13.99 -4.30 7.55
N VAL A 147 -13.01 -3.93 6.73
CA VAL A 147 -12.92 -2.63 6.05
C VAL A 147 -13.12 -2.89 4.56
N PRO A 148 -14.14 -2.31 3.92
CA PRO A 148 -14.29 -2.40 2.47
C PRO A 148 -13.28 -1.51 1.75
N ASN A 149 -13.16 -1.70 0.44
CA ASN A 149 -12.35 -0.84 -0.40
C ASN A 149 -13.08 0.48 -0.67
N TYR A 150 -12.32 1.55 -0.86
CA TYR A 150 -12.81 2.87 -1.25
C TYR A 150 -12.01 3.41 -2.44
N HIS A 151 -12.58 4.38 -3.14
CA HIS A 151 -11.95 4.98 -4.31
C HIS A 151 -10.71 5.81 -3.90
N PRO A 152 -9.49 5.49 -4.40
CA PRO A 152 -8.27 6.18 -3.99
C PRO A 152 -8.29 7.69 -4.22
N ILE A 153 -8.89 8.16 -5.32
CA ILE A 153 -9.03 9.61 -5.60
C ILE A 153 -9.94 10.29 -4.58
N HIS A 154 -11.00 9.63 -4.09
CA HIS A 154 -11.88 10.22 -3.06
C HIS A 154 -11.14 10.32 -1.72
N ILE A 155 -10.35 9.31 -1.39
CA ILE A 155 -9.46 9.33 -0.22
C ILE A 155 -8.47 10.50 -0.34
N ILE A 156 -7.81 10.66 -1.49
CA ILE A 156 -6.83 11.75 -1.72
C ILE A 156 -7.50 13.11 -1.55
N LYS A 157 -8.65 13.36 -2.20
CA LYS A 157 -9.38 14.63 -2.10
C LYS A 157 -9.76 14.97 -0.66
N ASN A 158 -10.25 13.99 0.10
CA ASN A 158 -10.58 14.18 1.50
C ASN A 158 -9.34 14.37 2.37
N MET A 159 -8.23 13.69 2.09
CA MET A 159 -6.96 13.91 2.78
C MET A 159 -6.41 15.32 2.51
N MET A 160 -6.47 15.81 1.27
CA MET A 160 -6.07 17.17 0.92
C MET A 160 -6.90 18.21 1.68
N HIS A 161 -8.22 17.99 1.80
CA HIS A 161 -9.09 18.83 2.63
C HIS A 161 -8.66 18.83 4.09
N LEU A 162 -8.45 17.65 4.68
CA LEU A 162 -7.99 17.55 6.07
C LEU A 162 -6.66 18.26 6.29
N ILE A 163 -5.74 18.20 5.34
CA ILE A 163 -4.46 18.90 5.45
C ILE A 163 -4.63 20.41 5.33
N ALA A 164 -5.46 20.88 4.40
CA ALA A 164 -5.72 22.31 4.18
C ALA A 164 -6.48 22.97 5.35
N TYR A 165 -7.33 22.21 6.03
CA TYR A 165 -8.17 22.68 7.13
C TYR A 165 -7.81 22.06 8.48
N GLU A 166 -6.54 21.73 8.69
CA GLU A 166 -5.96 21.30 9.97
C GLU A 166 -6.70 20.14 10.68
N GLY A 167 -7.26 19.21 9.90
CA GLY A 167 -7.97 18.03 10.38
C GLY A 167 -9.46 18.25 10.60
N ASN A 168 -10.02 19.36 10.09
CA ASN A 168 -11.45 19.61 10.15
C ASN A 168 -12.23 18.61 9.26
N MET A 169 -13.08 17.81 9.90
CA MET A 169 -13.93 16.81 9.25
C MET A 169 -15.26 17.39 8.72
N GLU A 170 -15.56 18.66 8.99
CA GLU A 170 -16.76 19.32 8.48
C GLU A 170 -16.69 19.50 6.97
N LYS A 171 -17.79 19.12 6.29
CA LYS A 171 -17.99 19.30 4.85
C LYS A 171 -16.84 18.75 4.00
N LEU A 172 -16.47 17.48 4.21
CA LEU A 172 -15.57 16.79 3.29
C LEU A 172 -16.05 16.94 1.84
N PRO A 173 -15.14 17.22 0.89
CA PRO A 173 -15.52 17.55 -0.48
C PRO A 173 -16.13 16.36 -1.23
N VAL A 174 -15.87 15.13 -0.76
CA VAL A 174 -16.37 13.91 -1.40
C VAL A 174 -16.91 12.95 -0.36
N GLU A 175 -18.16 12.51 -0.55
CA GLU A 175 -18.71 11.40 0.20
C GLU A 175 -18.03 10.08 -0.21
N MET A 176 -17.57 9.32 0.77
CA MET A 176 -16.90 8.04 0.53
C MET A 176 -17.89 6.89 0.68
N CYS A 177 -18.22 6.25 -0.44
CA CYS A 177 -18.90 4.97 -0.50
C CYS A 177 -17.91 3.83 -0.81
N PRO A 178 -18.19 2.59 -0.36
CA PRO A 178 -17.43 1.43 -0.78
C PRO A 178 -17.34 1.34 -2.30
N TRP A 179 -16.13 1.08 -2.80
CA TRP A 179 -15.82 1.05 -4.23
C TRP A 179 -14.73 0.03 -4.51
N TYR A 180 -14.92 -0.74 -5.58
CA TYR A 180 -13.99 -1.80 -5.98
C TYR A 180 -13.61 -1.61 -7.45
N LYS A 181 -12.30 -1.53 -7.71
CA LYS A 181 -11.80 -1.34 -9.07
C LYS A 181 -12.31 -2.43 -10.02
N GLY A 182 -12.80 -2.00 -11.19
CA GLY A 182 -13.30 -2.89 -12.24
C GLY A 182 -14.68 -3.52 -11.97
N PHE A 183 -15.31 -3.26 -10.82
CA PHE A 183 -16.67 -3.69 -10.57
C PHE A 183 -17.65 -2.90 -11.45
N ARG A 184 -18.54 -3.60 -12.15
CA ARG A 184 -19.50 -3.00 -13.09
C ARG A 184 -20.93 -2.91 -12.54
N GLY A 185 -21.14 -3.41 -11.32
CA GLY A 185 -22.41 -3.37 -10.64
C GLY A 185 -22.62 -2.06 -9.90
N ARG A 186 -23.71 -1.98 -9.14
CA ARG A 186 -24.04 -0.80 -8.32
C ARG A 186 -23.80 -1.07 -6.84
N ILE A 187 -23.41 -0.05 -6.10
CA ILE A 187 -23.27 -0.08 -4.64
C ILE A 187 -24.17 1.01 -4.08
N GLU A 188 -25.19 0.63 -3.33
CA GLU A 188 -26.20 1.55 -2.82
C GLU A 188 -26.21 1.54 -1.29
N GLY A 189 -26.35 2.72 -0.69
CA GLY A 189 -26.53 2.88 0.75
C GLY A 189 -27.92 2.40 1.19
N SER A 190 -28.00 1.77 2.35
CA SER A 190 -29.27 1.38 2.96
C SER A 190 -30.05 2.62 3.41
N GLN A 191 -31.37 2.61 3.24
CA GLN A 191 -32.26 3.67 3.75
C GLN A 191 -32.39 3.67 5.28
N SER A 192 -31.81 2.69 5.98
CA SER A 192 -31.99 2.44 7.41
C SER A 192 -31.14 3.31 8.36
N GLY A 193 -30.50 4.38 7.87
CA GLY A 193 -29.70 5.30 8.69
C GLY A 193 -28.32 4.77 9.13
N ASP A 194 -28.14 3.45 9.22
CA ASP A 194 -26.83 2.82 9.28
C ASP A 194 -26.08 2.97 7.95
N ARG A 195 -24.78 3.28 7.98
CA ARG A 195 -23.88 3.33 6.80
C ARG A 195 -23.62 1.94 6.18
N ASP A 196 -24.61 1.07 6.18
CA ASP A 196 -24.56 -0.22 5.51
C ASP A 196 -24.82 -0.01 4.01
N TYR A 197 -24.11 -0.76 3.18
CA TYR A 197 -24.26 -0.73 1.73
C TYR A 197 -24.69 -2.10 1.21
N THR A 198 -25.26 -2.14 0.01
CA THR A 198 -25.49 -3.38 -0.72
C THR A 198 -24.84 -3.27 -2.09
N SER A 199 -23.98 -4.24 -2.41
CA SER A 199 -23.46 -4.42 -3.77
C SER A 199 -24.42 -5.29 -4.58
N TYR A 200 -24.77 -4.82 -5.76
CA TYR A 200 -25.64 -5.51 -6.69
C TYR A 200 -24.91 -5.89 -7.96
N GLY A 201 -25.12 -7.12 -8.42
CA GLY A 201 -24.67 -7.57 -9.74
C GLY A 201 -25.52 -6.95 -10.86
N CYS A 202 -25.19 -7.28 -12.10
CA CYS A 202 -25.92 -6.80 -13.28
C CYS A 202 -26.69 -7.95 -13.89
N ILE A 203 -28.00 -7.78 -14.05
CA ILE A 203 -28.90 -8.72 -14.73
C ILE A 203 -29.82 -7.97 -15.68
N GLN A 204 -29.97 -8.49 -16.89
CA GLN A 204 -30.84 -7.94 -17.93
C GLN A 204 -31.69 -9.06 -18.53
N GLU A 205 -32.96 -8.78 -18.79
CA GLU A 205 -33.86 -9.67 -19.51
C GLU A 205 -33.79 -9.37 -21.01
N SER A 206 -33.77 -10.41 -21.84
CA SER A 206 -33.98 -10.30 -23.28
C SER A 206 -34.58 -11.59 -23.84
N ASN A 207 -35.79 -11.48 -24.40
CA ASN A 207 -36.48 -12.55 -25.13
C ASN A 207 -36.61 -13.87 -24.35
N GLY A 208 -36.92 -13.81 -23.05
CA GLY A 208 -37.06 -15.00 -22.19
C GLY A 208 -35.73 -15.57 -21.69
N MET A 209 -34.63 -14.85 -21.87
CA MET A 209 -33.31 -15.20 -21.39
C MET A 209 -32.76 -14.09 -20.49
N LEU A 210 -32.32 -14.45 -19.29
CA LEU A 210 -31.65 -13.51 -18.41
C LEU A 210 -30.15 -13.55 -18.67
N LYS A 211 -29.55 -12.39 -18.88
CA LYS A 211 -28.11 -12.19 -19.04
C LYS A 211 -27.55 -11.56 -17.77
N ILE A 212 -26.74 -12.32 -17.05
CA ILE A 212 -26.01 -11.85 -15.88
C ILE A 212 -24.60 -11.48 -16.32
N THR A 213 -24.23 -10.21 -16.16
CA THR A 213 -22.94 -9.66 -16.60
C THR A 213 -22.03 -9.25 -15.45
N GLU A 214 -22.51 -9.27 -14.22
CA GLU A 214 -21.72 -8.98 -13.03
C GLU A 214 -22.33 -9.68 -11.81
N LEU A 215 -21.47 -10.11 -10.89
CA LEU A 215 -21.87 -10.68 -9.60
C LEU A 215 -21.48 -9.74 -8.46
N PRO A 216 -22.26 -9.69 -7.37
CA PRO A 216 -21.92 -8.89 -6.19
C PRO A 216 -20.50 -9.12 -5.68
N ILE A 217 -19.96 -8.13 -4.98
CA ILE A 217 -18.62 -8.21 -4.40
C ILE A 217 -18.51 -9.43 -3.49
N HIS A 218 -17.40 -10.16 -3.61
CA HIS A 218 -17.14 -11.42 -2.89
C HIS A 218 -18.18 -12.52 -3.17
N LYS A 219 -18.84 -12.49 -4.33
CA LYS A 219 -19.58 -13.62 -4.87
C LYS A 219 -18.83 -14.19 -6.07
N TRP A 220 -18.19 -15.33 -5.84
CA TRP A 220 -17.28 -15.98 -6.79
C TRP A 220 -18.05 -16.81 -7.81
N THR A 221 -17.52 -16.88 -9.04
CA THR A 221 -18.22 -17.50 -10.18
C THR A 221 -18.56 -18.95 -9.88
N ASP A 222 -17.62 -19.77 -9.42
CA ASP A 222 -17.84 -21.20 -9.18
C ASP A 222 -18.92 -21.46 -8.13
N LYS A 223 -18.88 -20.70 -7.04
CA LYS A 223 -19.90 -20.77 -5.98
C LYS A 223 -21.27 -20.37 -6.52
N TYR A 224 -21.32 -19.41 -7.45
CA TYR A 224 -22.57 -18.99 -8.08
C TYR A 224 -23.11 -20.01 -9.11
N LEU A 225 -22.24 -20.63 -9.91
CA LEU A 225 -22.64 -21.68 -10.84
C LEU A 225 -23.17 -22.92 -10.10
N LYS A 226 -22.57 -23.28 -8.96
CA LYS A 226 -23.10 -24.33 -8.07
C LYS A 226 -24.51 -24.00 -7.59
N PHE A 227 -24.78 -22.74 -7.23
CA PHE A 227 -26.12 -22.29 -6.91
C PHE A 227 -27.08 -22.44 -8.10
N LEU A 228 -26.70 -21.98 -9.30
CA LEU A 228 -27.55 -22.12 -10.49
C LEU A 228 -27.83 -23.59 -10.83
N ASN A 229 -26.83 -24.47 -10.71
CA ASN A 229 -27.02 -25.93 -10.87
C ASN A 229 -28.05 -26.49 -9.87
N SER A 230 -27.99 -26.06 -8.60
CA SER A 230 -28.91 -26.57 -7.56
C SER A 230 -30.38 -26.20 -7.78
N VAL A 231 -30.65 -25.26 -8.68
CA VAL A 231 -32.00 -24.73 -8.96
C VAL A 231 -32.42 -24.95 -10.42
N ALA A 232 -31.66 -25.74 -11.18
CA ALA A 232 -31.94 -26.03 -12.59
C ALA A 232 -32.76 -27.31 -12.77
N GLU A 233 -33.75 -27.27 -13.67
CA GLU A 233 -34.65 -28.40 -13.98
C GLU A 233 -33.92 -29.66 -14.45
N HIS A 234 -32.81 -29.51 -15.19
CA HIS A 234 -32.05 -30.64 -15.69
C HIS A 234 -31.14 -31.29 -14.63
N ASN A 235 -31.10 -30.77 -13.41
CA ASN A 235 -30.38 -31.38 -12.31
C ASN A 235 -31.30 -32.33 -11.53
N ALA A 236 -30.95 -33.62 -11.50
CA ALA A 236 -31.74 -34.66 -10.82
C ALA A 236 -31.88 -34.45 -9.30
N GLU A 237 -30.98 -33.69 -8.68
CA GLU A 237 -31.01 -33.40 -7.23
C GLU A 237 -31.73 -32.08 -6.88
N ALA A 238 -32.26 -31.36 -7.88
CA ALA A 238 -32.94 -30.09 -7.65
C ALA A 238 -34.30 -30.31 -6.96
N LYS A 239 -34.40 -29.89 -5.68
CA LYS A 239 -35.64 -30.00 -4.90
C LYS A 239 -36.76 -29.07 -5.40
N ASP A 240 -36.39 -27.90 -5.93
CA ASP A 240 -37.32 -26.88 -6.42
C ASP A 240 -36.68 -26.14 -7.61
N PRO A 241 -36.71 -26.74 -8.82
CA PRO A 241 -36.09 -26.14 -9.98
C PRO A 241 -36.90 -24.96 -10.51
N PHE A 242 -36.27 -23.79 -10.61
CA PHE A 242 -36.91 -22.57 -11.13
C PHE A 242 -36.24 -22.00 -12.37
N ILE A 243 -35.18 -22.62 -12.88
CA ILE A 243 -34.58 -22.30 -14.19
C ILE A 243 -34.55 -23.55 -15.06
N LYS A 244 -34.72 -23.41 -16.37
CA LYS A 244 -34.56 -24.53 -17.31
C LYS A 244 -33.09 -24.96 -17.42
N GLY A 245 -32.20 -23.99 -17.32
CA GLY A 245 -30.77 -24.20 -17.31
C GLY A 245 -30.02 -22.90 -17.56
N TYR A 246 -28.70 -22.98 -17.64
CA TYR A 246 -27.86 -21.83 -17.92
C TYR A 246 -26.62 -22.24 -18.72
N LYS A 247 -25.95 -21.24 -19.28
CA LYS A 247 -24.64 -21.40 -19.92
C LYS A 247 -23.72 -20.25 -19.53
N LYS A 248 -22.51 -20.57 -19.10
CA LYS A 248 -21.42 -19.59 -18.92
C LYS A 248 -20.69 -19.42 -20.26
N TYR A 249 -20.38 -18.18 -20.62
CA TYR A 249 -19.51 -17.83 -21.73
C TYR A 249 -18.20 -17.23 -21.19
N GLY A 250 -17.09 -17.54 -21.84
CA GLY A 250 -15.76 -17.13 -21.41
C GLY A 250 -15.17 -18.00 -20.29
N ASP A 251 -13.87 -17.80 -20.04
CA ASP A 251 -13.10 -18.45 -18.98
C ASP A 251 -13.19 -17.65 -17.64
N ASP A 252 -12.33 -17.94 -16.67
CA ASP A 252 -12.33 -17.24 -15.37
C ASP A 252 -11.58 -15.92 -15.37
N THR A 253 -10.90 -15.60 -16.47
CA THR A 253 -10.25 -14.31 -16.73
C THR A 253 -11.15 -13.36 -17.52
N SER A 254 -12.15 -13.92 -18.22
CA SER A 254 -13.14 -13.21 -19.00
C SER A 254 -14.14 -12.46 -18.10
N PRO A 255 -14.70 -11.33 -18.57
CA PRO A 255 -15.83 -10.71 -17.91
C PRO A 255 -17.00 -11.70 -17.76
N ILE A 256 -17.78 -11.56 -16.70
CA ILE A 256 -18.93 -12.44 -16.47
C ILE A 256 -19.93 -12.31 -17.62
N ASP A 257 -20.31 -13.45 -18.20
CA ASP A 257 -21.46 -13.62 -19.10
C ASP A 257 -22.10 -14.97 -18.78
N ILE A 258 -23.18 -14.94 -18.00
CA ILE A 258 -23.99 -16.12 -17.67
C ILE A 258 -25.37 -15.89 -18.24
N ARG A 259 -25.82 -16.81 -19.09
CA ARG A 259 -27.15 -16.77 -19.69
C ARG A 259 -28.03 -17.83 -19.09
N VAL A 260 -29.14 -17.41 -18.49
CA VAL A 260 -30.10 -18.26 -17.80
C VAL A 260 -31.39 -18.33 -18.62
N LYS A 261 -31.87 -19.55 -18.86
CA LYS A 261 -33.11 -19.81 -19.59
C LYS A 261 -34.24 -20.09 -18.60
N LEU A 262 -35.36 -19.39 -18.77
CA LEU A 262 -36.56 -19.59 -17.96
C LEU A 262 -37.77 -19.92 -18.85
N SER A 263 -38.81 -20.52 -18.26
CA SER A 263 -40.15 -20.51 -18.84
C SER A 263 -40.81 -19.13 -18.64
N GLY A 264 -41.85 -18.82 -19.41
CA GLY A 264 -42.62 -17.59 -19.21
C GLY A 264 -43.26 -17.49 -17.81
N LYS A 265 -43.62 -18.63 -17.19
CA LYS A 265 -44.12 -18.67 -15.81
C LYS A 265 -43.02 -18.28 -14.81
N GLN A 266 -41.86 -18.95 -14.88
CA GLN A 266 -40.73 -18.69 -13.99
C GLN A 266 -40.20 -17.26 -14.12
N LEU A 267 -40.19 -16.70 -15.34
CA LEU A 267 -39.77 -15.31 -15.55
C LEU A 267 -40.70 -14.32 -14.84
N ARG A 268 -42.02 -14.48 -14.98
CA ARG A 268 -43.01 -13.62 -14.29
C ARG A 268 -42.89 -13.71 -12.77
N GLU A 269 -42.69 -14.90 -12.23
CA GLU A 269 -42.46 -15.10 -10.79
C GLU A 269 -41.17 -14.41 -10.32
N ALA A 270 -40.10 -14.48 -11.12
CA ALA A 270 -38.83 -13.83 -10.82
C ALA A 270 -38.92 -12.30 -10.90
N GLU A 271 -39.68 -11.76 -11.86
CA GLU A 271 -39.94 -10.32 -12.00
C GLU A 271 -40.76 -9.77 -10.83
N GLN A 272 -41.79 -10.51 -10.38
CA GLN A 272 -42.61 -10.13 -9.23
C GLN A 272 -41.81 -10.06 -7.92
N GLU A 273 -40.88 -11.01 -7.71
CA GLU A 273 -40.00 -10.99 -6.53
C GLU A 273 -38.84 -9.97 -6.66
N GLY A 274 -38.56 -9.55 -7.89
CA GLY A 274 -37.39 -8.76 -8.28
C GLY A 274 -36.22 -9.65 -8.68
N LEU A 275 -35.73 -9.48 -9.92
CA LEU A 275 -34.70 -10.32 -10.52
C LEU A 275 -33.43 -10.41 -9.66
N GLU A 276 -32.96 -9.27 -9.15
CA GLU A 276 -31.75 -9.24 -8.33
C GLU A 276 -31.90 -10.04 -7.03
N LYS A 277 -33.07 -9.95 -6.39
CA LYS A 277 -33.37 -10.69 -5.17
C LYS A 277 -33.47 -12.19 -5.46
N LYS A 278 -34.25 -12.57 -6.47
CA LYS A 278 -34.47 -13.97 -6.87
C LYS A 278 -33.16 -14.67 -7.21
N PHE A 279 -32.29 -14.00 -7.98
CA PHE A 279 -31.00 -14.53 -8.42
C PHE A 279 -29.86 -14.33 -7.41
N LYS A 280 -30.19 -13.86 -6.19
CA LYS A 280 -29.25 -13.59 -5.09
C LYS A 280 -28.12 -12.64 -5.52
N LEU A 281 -28.42 -11.68 -6.39
CA LEU A 281 -27.48 -10.69 -6.92
C LEU A 281 -27.38 -9.44 -6.05
N GLY A 282 -27.73 -9.52 -4.76
CA GLY A 282 -27.42 -8.50 -3.76
C GLY A 282 -26.56 -9.08 -2.64
N LYS A 283 -25.54 -8.35 -2.20
CA LYS A 283 -24.72 -8.70 -1.02
C LYS A 283 -24.40 -7.47 -0.19
N LYS A 284 -24.75 -7.55 1.10
CA LYS A 284 -24.50 -6.48 2.09
C LYS A 284 -23.00 -6.29 2.35
N ILE A 285 -22.61 -5.03 2.50
CA ILE A 285 -21.29 -4.55 2.90
C ILE A 285 -21.49 -3.70 4.15
N LYS A 286 -20.98 -4.17 5.28
CA LYS A 286 -21.06 -3.44 6.56
C LYS A 286 -19.84 -2.54 6.73
N THR A 287 -20.03 -1.31 7.20
CA THR A 287 -18.93 -0.39 7.52
C THR A 287 -18.82 -0.09 9.02
N SER A 288 -19.60 -0.78 9.85
CA SER A 288 -19.64 -0.56 11.31
C SER A 288 -18.47 -1.22 12.06
N ASN A 289 -17.76 -2.17 11.44
CA ASN A 289 -16.74 -3.00 12.09
C ASN A 289 -15.32 -2.74 11.54
N MET A 290 -14.88 -1.48 11.56
CA MET A 290 -13.56 -1.08 11.07
C MET A 290 -12.56 -0.92 12.24
N VAL A 291 -12.35 -1.97 13.01
CA VAL A 291 -11.48 -1.92 14.20
C VAL A 291 -10.02 -2.16 13.82
N LEU A 292 -9.11 -1.25 14.17
CA LEU A 292 -7.69 -1.31 13.84
C LEU A 292 -6.81 -1.00 15.05
N PHE A 293 -5.53 -1.40 14.99
CA PHE A 293 -4.54 -1.03 15.99
C PHE A 293 -3.96 0.37 15.76
N ASP A 294 -4.06 1.22 16.77
CA ASP A 294 -3.34 2.50 16.81
C ASP A 294 -1.84 2.31 17.11
N GLU A 295 -1.10 3.42 17.24
CA GLU A 295 0.33 3.41 17.51
C GLU A 295 0.70 2.75 18.83
N ASP A 296 -0.10 3.01 19.86
CA ASP A 296 0.05 2.47 21.21
C ASP A 296 -0.36 0.98 21.30
N GLY A 297 -0.87 0.42 20.20
CA GLY A 297 -1.33 -0.96 20.13
C GLY A 297 -2.71 -1.16 20.79
N ARG A 298 -3.50 -0.10 20.89
CA ARG A 298 -4.90 -0.12 21.33
C ARG A 298 -5.81 -0.31 20.12
N LEU A 299 -6.94 -0.98 20.32
CA LEU A 299 -7.94 -1.15 19.28
C LEU A 299 -8.88 0.07 19.24
N LYS A 300 -9.09 0.62 18.05
CA LYS A 300 -10.00 1.76 17.82
C LYS A 300 -10.82 1.56 16.54
N LEU A 301 -12.02 2.14 16.52
CA LEU A 301 -12.80 2.26 15.30
C LEU A 301 -12.14 3.30 14.40
N TYR A 302 -11.82 2.90 13.16
CA TYR A 302 -11.08 3.75 12.24
C TYR A 302 -11.88 4.97 11.79
N ILE A 303 -11.22 6.14 11.87
CA ILE A 303 -11.72 7.41 11.33
C ILE A 303 -10.58 8.06 10.56
N LEU A 304 -10.88 8.63 9.38
CA LEU A 304 -9.89 9.28 8.50
C LEU A 304 -9.05 10.34 9.24
N GLN A 305 -9.66 11.06 10.19
CA GLN A 305 -9.01 12.06 11.02
C GLN A 305 -7.84 11.49 11.85
N GLU A 306 -7.92 10.25 12.32
CA GLU A 306 -6.84 9.63 13.09
C GLU A 306 -5.60 9.42 12.22
N PHE A 307 -5.80 9.03 10.96
CA PHE A 307 -4.71 8.93 9.99
C PHE A 307 -4.09 10.29 9.67
N TYR A 308 -4.90 11.36 9.54
CA TYR A 308 -4.40 12.73 9.37
C TYR A 308 -3.52 13.18 10.56
N LYS A 309 -4.01 13.03 11.79
CA LYS A 309 -3.27 13.40 13.01
C LYS A 309 -1.94 12.68 13.08
N TYR A 310 -1.95 11.40 12.77
CA TYR A 310 -0.73 10.60 12.69
C TYR A 310 0.23 11.10 11.61
N GLY A 311 -0.31 11.36 10.43
CA GLY A 311 0.52 11.64 9.27
C GLY A 311 1.20 12.98 9.30
N ILE A 312 0.58 14.02 9.87
CA ILE A 312 1.22 15.34 9.93
C ILE A 312 2.50 15.30 10.79
N ASP A 313 2.49 14.53 11.87
CA ASP A 313 3.67 14.36 12.73
C ASP A 313 4.76 13.52 12.07
N LYS A 314 4.38 12.54 11.24
CA LYS A 314 5.35 11.81 10.41
C LYS A 314 5.97 12.68 9.33
N TYR A 315 5.20 13.55 8.68
CA TYR A 315 5.77 14.52 7.73
C TYR A 315 6.70 15.52 8.40
N LYS A 316 6.39 16.02 9.60
CA LYS A 316 7.34 16.82 10.39
C LYS A 316 8.64 16.06 10.65
N SER A 317 8.54 14.81 11.11
CA SER A 317 9.70 13.95 11.38
C SER A 317 10.55 13.70 10.12
N ARG A 318 9.89 13.42 8.99
CA ARG A 318 10.52 13.25 7.67
C ARG A 318 11.27 14.51 7.24
N LEU A 319 10.67 15.70 7.37
CA LEU A 319 11.32 16.96 7.04
C LEU A 319 12.54 17.21 7.94
N THR A 320 12.43 16.97 9.24
CA THR A 320 13.58 17.06 10.17
C THR A 320 14.72 16.13 9.76
N ASN A 321 14.41 14.88 9.39
CA ASN A 321 15.40 13.91 8.93
C ASN A 321 16.05 14.33 7.61
N LEU A 322 15.26 14.85 6.66
CA LEU A 322 15.77 15.40 5.41
C LEU A 322 16.67 16.62 5.66
N GLN A 323 16.26 17.55 6.52
CA GLN A 323 17.07 18.70 6.90
C GLN A 323 18.40 18.25 7.49
N LYS A 324 18.39 17.28 8.42
CA LYS A 324 19.62 16.70 8.97
C LYS A 324 20.50 16.10 7.90
N LYS A 325 19.95 15.27 7.01
CA LYS A 325 20.69 14.64 5.91
C LYS A 325 21.33 15.66 4.97
N HIS A 326 20.60 16.71 4.60
CA HIS A 326 21.13 17.78 3.75
C HIS A 326 22.16 18.64 4.48
N ALA A 327 21.96 18.90 5.77
CA ALA A 327 22.92 19.60 6.61
C ALA A 327 24.23 18.81 6.77
N ASP A 328 24.15 17.50 7.03
CA ASP A 328 25.31 16.62 7.12
C ASP A 328 26.07 16.56 5.79
N LYS A 329 25.35 16.51 4.66
CA LYS A 329 25.95 16.56 3.32
C LYS A 329 26.67 17.89 3.05
N ALA A 330 26.03 19.02 3.37
CA ALA A 330 26.61 20.34 3.20
C ALA A 330 27.83 20.53 4.10
N LEU A 331 27.75 20.11 5.38
CA LEU A 331 28.88 20.16 6.31
C LEU A 331 30.06 19.34 5.79
N LYS A 332 29.80 18.14 5.27
CA LYS A 332 30.83 17.28 4.69
C LYS A 332 31.52 17.96 3.50
N ALA A 333 30.74 18.43 2.51
CA ALA A 333 31.28 19.11 1.33
C ALA A 333 32.05 20.39 1.70
N ARG A 334 31.53 21.18 2.66
CA ARG A 334 32.19 22.40 3.15
C ARG A 334 33.52 22.11 3.82
N THR A 335 33.57 21.08 4.66
CA THR A 335 34.79 20.68 5.37
C THR A 335 35.86 20.21 4.38
N GLU A 336 35.46 19.37 3.42
CA GLU A 336 36.35 18.87 2.38
C GLU A 336 36.87 20.00 1.48
N LEU A 337 35.99 20.88 1.03
CA LEU A 337 36.37 22.06 0.23
C LEU A 337 37.33 22.97 0.97
N HIS A 338 37.08 23.23 2.27
CA HIS A 338 37.97 24.06 3.08
C HIS A 338 39.37 23.43 3.21
N PHE A 339 39.44 22.11 3.38
CA PHE A 339 40.70 21.38 3.42
C PHE A 339 41.45 21.46 2.09
N VAL A 340 40.77 21.16 0.97
CA VAL A 340 41.36 21.20 -0.38
C VAL A 340 41.88 22.61 -0.72
N LYS A 341 41.09 23.66 -0.43
CA LYS A 341 41.51 25.05 -0.64
C LYS A 341 42.78 25.39 0.14
N ARG A 342 42.83 25.05 1.43
CA ARG A 342 44.01 25.32 2.26
C ARG A 342 45.24 24.52 1.82
N TYR A 343 45.07 23.27 1.37
CA TYR A 343 46.15 22.50 0.78
C TYR A 343 46.69 23.17 -0.48
N ARG A 344 45.82 23.55 -1.41
CA ARG A 344 46.23 24.16 -2.69
C ARG A 344 46.85 25.55 -2.54
N GLN A 345 46.43 26.29 -1.53
CA GLN A 345 47.03 27.58 -1.16
C GLN A 345 48.37 27.45 -0.43
N GLY A 346 48.83 26.22 -0.14
CA GLY A 346 50.06 25.97 0.62
C GLY A 346 49.92 26.16 2.13
N ASN A 347 48.72 26.43 2.63
CA ASN A 347 48.42 26.60 4.06
C ASN A 347 48.36 25.26 4.82
N ILE A 348 48.21 24.15 4.09
CA ILE A 348 48.33 22.78 4.60
C ILE A 348 49.36 22.08 3.73
N ILE A 349 50.41 21.55 4.36
CA ILE A 349 51.52 20.89 3.65
C ILE A 349 51.53 19.43 4.07
N LEU A 350 51.27 18.54 3.11
CA LEU A 350 51.41 17.10 3.30
C LEU A 350 52.86 16.72 3.00
N SER A 351 53.64 16.44 4.05
CA SER A 351 55.08 16.19 3.97
C SER A 351 55.45 14.82 4.55
N LYS A 352 56.71 14.42 4.39
CA LYS A 352 57.20 13.16 4.97
C LYS A 352 57.04 13.11 6.50
N ASP A 353 57.10 14.26 7.18
CA ASP A 353 57.09 14.35 8.63
C ASP A 353 55.70 14.10 9.23
N ASN A 354 54.63 14.45 8.50
CA ASN A 354 53.26 14.26 8.94
C ASN A 354 52.53 13.10 8.22
N MET A 355 53.25 12.29 7.44
CA MET A 355 52.71 11.13 6.71
C MET A 355 53.44 9.81 7.01
N GLN A 356 54.12 9.69 8.15
CA GLN A 356 54.80 8.45 8.54
C GLN A 356 53.81 7.32 8.89
N LYS A 357 52.74 7.66 9.63
CA LYS A 357 51.61 6.77 9.91
C LYS A 357 50.30 7.51 9.68
N LYS A 358 49.22 6.76 9.46
CA LYS A 358 47.86 7.32 9.35
C LYS A 358 47.52 8.21 10.56
N ASP A 359 47.89 7.77 11.76
CA ASP A 359 47.60 8.51 13.00
C ASP A 359 48.35 9.84 13.08
N ASP A 360 49.54 9.93 12.49
CA ASP A 360 50.32 11.18 12.47
C ASP A 360 49.64 12.22 11.57
N LEU A 361 49.13 11.77 10.42
CA LEU A 361 48.36 12.62 9.51
C LEU A 361 47.04 13.07 10.15
N VAL A 362 46.33 12.18 10.83
CA VAL A 362 45.09 12.51 11.56
C VAL A 362 45.35 13.55 12.65
N LYS A 363 46.43 13.41 13.43
CA LYS A 363 46.83 14.41 14.44
C LYS A 363 47.18 15.75 13.82
N TYR A 364 47.93 15.75 12.72
CA TYR A 364 48.26 16.96 11.99
C TYR A 364 47.00 17.68 11.48
N ILE A 365 46.07 16.96 10.87
CA ILE A 365 44.78 17.51 10.38
C ILE A 365 43.95 18.10 11.53
N LYS A 366 43.92 17.43 12.70
CA LYS A 366 43.30 17.99 13.92
C LYS A 366 43.95 19.31 14.32
N HIS A 367 45.28 19.38 14.38
CA HIS A 367 46.02 20.61 14.70
C HIS A 367 45.81 21.74 13.69
N GLN A 368 45.45 21.42 12.44
CA GLN A 368 45.09 22.42 11.42
C GLN A 368 43.66 22.98 11.57
N GLY A 369 42.90 22.51 12.56
CA GLY A 369 41.54 22.97 12.89
C GLY A 369 40.41 22.09 12.36
N PHE A 370 40.70 20.86 11.91
CA PHE A 370 39.70 19.93 11.36
C PHE A 370 39.37 18.80 12.35
N GLU A 371 38.66 19.12 13.43
CA GLU A 371 38.37 18.16 14.51
C GLU A 371 37.21 17.20 14.22
N ALA A 372 36.26 17.61 13.36
CA ALA A 372 35.00 16.87 13.18
C ALA A 372 35.13 15.57 12.38
N ASN A 373 36.00 15.52 11.36
CA ASN A 373 36.18 14.36 10.48
C ASN A 373 37.64 14.17 9.98
N PRO A 374 38.65 14.19 10.86
CA PRO A 374 40.06 14.15 10.45
C PRO A 374 40.47 12.82 9.84
N GLU A 375 39.88 11.70 10.27
CA GLU A 375 40.14 10.37 9.70
C GLU A 375 39.61 10.24 8.27
N TYR A 376 38.49 10.91 7.96
CA TYR A 376 37.94 10.99 6.60
C TYR A 376 38.87 11.80 5.70
N LEU A 377 39.28 13.00 6.15
CA LEU A 377 40.17 13.88 5.38
C LEU A 377 41.54 13.21 5.13
N ALA A 378 42.08 12.49 6.12
CA ALA A 378 43.32 11.71 5.97
C ALA A 378 43.19 10.56 4.95
N SER A 379 41.97 10.12 4.63
CA SER A 379 41.71 9.04 3.68
C SER A 379 41.45 9.53 2.25
N LEU A 380 41.43 10.84 2.03
CA LEU A 380 41.22 11.43 0.72
C LEU A 380 42.35 11.02 -0.24
N LYS A 381 41.97 10.74 -1.49
CA LYS A 381 42.93 10.39 -2.55
C LYS A 381 43.60 11.66 -3.07
N LEU A 382 44.86 11.59 -3.50
CA LEU A 382 45.58 12.72 -4.10
C LEU A 382 44.79 13.40 -5.24
N VAL A 383 44.03 12.63 -6.03
CA VAL A 383 43.16 13.14 -7.10
C VAL A 383 42.11 14.13 -6.57
N SER A 384 41.61 13.97 -5.35
CA SER A 384 40.63 14.88 -4.74
C SER A 384 41.20 16.25 -4.36
N LEU A 385 42.53 16.41 -4.37
CA LEU A 385 43.22 17.67 -4.06
C LEU A 385 43.49 18.52 -5.32
N THR A 386 42.95 18.12 -6.47
CA THR A 386 43.10 18.81 -7.76
C THR A 386 42.16 20.01 -7.89
N GLU A 387 42.44 20.88 -8.85
CA GLU A 387 41.55 22.01 -9.18
C GLU A 387 40.17 21.59 -9.64
N GLU A 388 40.11 20.53 -10.44
CA GLU A 388 38.86 19.99 -10.92
C GLU A 388 37.99 19.51 -9.76
N SER A 389 38.59 18.81 -8.79
CA SER A 389 37.89 18.34 -7.59
C SER A 389 37.44 19.49 -6.69
N GLU A 390 38.25 20.55 -6.53
CA GLU A 390 37.84 21.76 -5.81
C GLU A 390 36.59 22.39 -6.44
N LYS A 391 36.59 22.64 -7.75
CA LYS A 391 35.43 23.21 -8.47
C LYS A 391 34.20 22.29 -8.39
N ALA A 392 34.40 20.97 -8.41
CA ALA A 392 33.32 20.01 -8.23
C ALA A 392 32.72 20.11 -6.81
N LEU A 393 33.56 20.18 -5.78
CA LEU A 393 33.13 20.33 -4.38
C LEU A 393 32.40 21.66 -4.13
N GLU A 394 32.80 22.75 -4.78
CA GLU A 394 32.08 24.03 -4.73
C GLU A 394 30.64 23.87 -5.23
N LYS A 395 30.47 23.25 -6.40
CA LYS A 395 29.13 22.95 -6.97
C LYS A 395 28.33 22.00 -6.09
N GLU A 396 28.98 20.99 -5.50
CA GLU A 396 28.32 20.06 -4.59
C GLU A 396 27.84 20.75 -3.30
N LEU A 397 28.65 21.65 -2.75
CA LEU A 397 28.31 22.44 -1.57
C LEU A 397 27.15 23.38 -1.87
N GLU A 398 27.23 24.16 -2.95
CA GLU A 398 26.17 25.07 -3.40
C GLU A 398 24.84 24.31 -3.55
N LYS A 399 24.85 23.19 -4.28
CA LYS A 399 23.67 22.33 -4.43
C LYS A 399 23.15 21.79 -3.09
N ALA A 400 24.04 21.38 -2.17
CA ALA A 400 23.62 20.86 -0.88
C ALA A 400 22.99 21.94 0.01
N GLU A 401 23.52 23.16 -0.02
CA GLU A 401 23.00 24.32 0.73
C GLU A 401 21.68 24.82 0.16
N GLU A 402 21.53 24.84 -1.17
CA GLU A 402 20.27 25.15 -1.83
C GLU A 402 19.17 24.15 -1.44
N GLU A 403 19.44 22.85 -1.50
CA GLU A 403 18.49 21.82 -1.09
C GLU A 403 18.16 21.93 0.40
N LEU A 404 19.13 22.19 1.26
CA LEU A 404 18.88 22.43 2.69
C LEU A 404 17.96 23.64 2.90
N LYS A 405 18.17 24.73 2.16
CA LYS A 405 17.33 25.94 2.23
C LYS A 405 15.91 25.65 1.76
N LYS A 406 15.74 24.89 0.68
CA LYS A 406 14.42 24.44 0.18
C LYS A 406 13.67 23.63 1.24
N VAL A 407 14.31 22.63 1.85
CA VAL A 407 13.68 21.76 2.85
C VAL A 407 13.39 22.52 4.16
N LYS A 408 14.24 23.47 4.56
CA LYS A 408 14.01 24.31 5.76
C LYS A 408 12.77 25.19 5.65
N ASN A 409 12.49 25.70 4.46
CA ASN A 409 11.35 26.60 4.23
C ASN A 409 10.05 25.85 3.93
N LYS A 410 10.08 24.52 3.83
CA LYS A 410 8.93 23.71 3.45
C LYS A 410 8.11 23.32 4.68
N ALA A 411 6.82 23.66 4.67
CA ALA A 411 5.90 23.19 5.70
C ALA A 411 5.51 21.71 5.48
N ALA A 412 5.26 20.97 6.57
CA ALA A 412 4.84 19.57 6.53
C ALA A 412 3.56 19.37 5.70
N ALA A 413 2.57 20.26 5.89
CA ALA A 413 1.32 20.26 5.14
C ALA A 413 1.56 20.43 3.63
N THR A 414 2.36 21.43 3.23
CA THR A 414 2.70 21.67 1.81
C THR A 414 3.42 20.47 1.20
N SER A 415 4.40 19.88 1.91
CA SER A 415 5.08 18.68 1.41
C SER A 415 4.15 17.51 1.21
N TRP A 416 3.19 17.30 2.12
CA TRP A 416 2.24 16.21 1.98
C TRP A 416 1.27 16.45 0.81
N LEU A 417 0.78 17.68 0.63
CA LEU A 417 -0.07 18.03 -0.51
C LEU A 417 0.61 17.79 -1.86
N GLU A 418 1.90 18.14 -1.98
CA GLU A 418 2.67 17.87 -3.20
C GLU A 418 2.77 16.37 -3.49
N ASP A 419 3.10 15.56 -2.47
CA ASP A 419 3.21 14.10 -2.60
C ASP A 419 1.85 13.47 -2.97
N LEU A 420 0.74 13.98 -2.42
CA LEU A 420 -0.63 13.57 -2.79
C LEU A 420 -0.96 13.93 -4.24
N GLN A 421 -0.58 15.12 -4.71
CA GLN A 421 -0.83 15.54 -6.09
C GLN A 421 -0.07 14.66 -7.10
N VAL A 422 1.18 14.30 -6.79
CA VAL A 422 1.96 13.36 -7.61
C VAL A 422 1.27 12.00 -7.67
N LEU A 423 0.78 11.48 -6.54
CA LEU A 423 0.06 10.22 -6.50
C LEU A 423 -1.27 10.26 -7.26
N GLU A 424 -2.05 11.34 -7.11
CA GLU A 424 -3.30 11.54 -7.84
C GLU A 424 -3.06 11.51 -9.35
N ASN A 425 -2.08 12.27 -9.83
CA ASN A 425 -1.72 12.32 -11.25
C ASN A 425 -1.28 10.97 -11.79
N GLU A 426 -0.54 10.17 -11.01
CA GLU A 426 -0.15 8.82 -11.42
C GLU A 426 -1.35 7.88 -11.49
N LEU A 427 -2.26 7.93 -10.50
CA LEU A 427 -3.48 7.11 -10.48
C LEU A 427 -4.40 7.44 -11.66
N LEU A 428 -4.57 8.72 -11.98
CA LEU A 428 -5.44 9.18 -13.07
C LEU A 428 -4.93 8.77 -14.46
N LYS A 429 -3.72 8.24 -14.61
CA LYS A 429 -3.27 7.63 -15.88
C LYS A 429 -4.06 6.36 -16.22
N ASP A 430 -4.59 5.67 -15.23
CA ASP A 430 -5.46 4.52 -15.42
C ASP A 430 -6.92 4.99 -15.49
N LYS A 431 -7.56 4.78 -16.65
CA LYS A 431 -8.94 5.19 -16.93
C LYS A 431 -9.95 4.67 -15.91
N LEU A 432 -9.68 3.54 -15.26
CA LEU A 432 -10.57 2.97 -14.26
C LEU A 432 -10.65 3.79 -12.97
N PHE A 433 -9.65 4.62 -12.68
CA PHE A 433 -9.70 5.60 -11.59
C PHE A 433 -10.27 6.95 -12.00
N GLN A 434 -10.49 7.17 -13.31
CA GLN A 434 -11.20 8.36 -13.83
C GLN A 434 -12.71 8.16 -13.80
N LEU A 435 -13.17 6.92 -13.88
CA LEU A 435 -14.58 6.56 -13.76
C LEU A 435 -15.02 6.75 -12.31
N THR A 436 -15.67 7.88 -12.02
CA THR A 436 -16.48 8.01 -10.82
C THR A 436 -17.66 7.07 -10.95
N ALA A 437 -17.86 6.19 -9.97
CA ALA A 437 -19.00 5.27 -9.92
C ALA A 437 -20.34 6.02 -10.02
#